data_AF-A0A7W6ARZ8-F1
#
_entry.id   AF-A0A7W6ARZ8-F1
#
_cell.length_a   1.000
_cell.length_b   1.000
_cell.length_c   1.000
_cell.angle_alpha   90.00
_cell.angle_beta   90.00
_cell.angle_gamma   90.00
#
_symmetry.space_group_name_H-M   'P 1'
#
loop_
_entity.id
_entity.type
_entity.pdbx_description
1 polymer ?
#
loop_
_entity_poly.entity_id
_entity_poly.type
_entity_poly.pdbx_seq_one_letter_code
_entity_poly.pdbx_strand_id
1 'polypeptide(L)' 'MPGRIRRLSAEKGYDADWLRADLRKSGITPIIPGKRGRKSRIRHNK' A
#
# COMPACT_ATOMS: atom_id res chain seq x y z
N MET A 1 4.87 -24.62 -0.62
CA MET A 1 4.59 -23.39 0.16
C MET A 1 4.45 -22.24 -0.83
N PRO A 2 3.31 -21.52 -0.90
CA PRO A 2 3.21 -20.34 -1.74
C PRO A 2 4.31 -19.33 -1.36
N GLY A 3 5.00 -18.79 -2.37
CA GLY A 3 6.14 -17.89 -2.16
C GLY A 3 5.76 -16.60 -1.42
N ARG A 4 6.73 -15.98 -0.74
CA ARG A 4 6.51 -14.74 0.02
C ARG A 4 6.07 -13.61 -0.91
N ILE A 5 4.88 -13.05 -0.67
CA ILE A 5 4.40 -11.85 -1.37
C ILE A 5 5.27 -10.66 -0.98
N ARG A 6 5.82 -9.95 -1.97
CA ARG A 6 6.70 -8.78 -1.74
C ARG A 6 5.98 -7.45 -1.98
N ARG A 7 4.96 -7.44 -2.84
CA ARG A 7 4.22 -6.25 -3.26
C ARG A 7 2.75 -6.59 -3.39
N LEU A 8 1.88 -5.69 -2.92
CA LEU A 8 0.43 -5.80 -3.07
C LEU A 8 -0.09 -4.54 -3.75
N SER A 9 -0.77 -4.69 -4.89
CA SER A 9 -1.47 -3.59 -5.54
C SER A 9 -2.96 -3.67 -5.25
N ALA A 10 -3.55 -2.53 -4.92
CA ALA A 10 -4.98 -2.43 -4.66
C ALA A 10 -5.51 -1.08 -5.14
N GLU A 11 -6.82 -1.00 -5.31
CA GLU A 11 -7.48 0.22 -5.75
C GLU A 11 -7.44 1.32 -4.67
N LYS A 12 -7.69 2.55 -5.10
CA LYS A 12 -7.69 3.74 -4.24
C LYS A 12 -8.65 3.64 -3.04
N GLY A 13 -9.74 2.87 -3.15
CA GLY A 13 -10.71 2.64 -2.07
C GLY A 13 -10.06 2.05 -0.81
N TYR A 14 -9.04 1.20 -1.00
CA TYR A 14 -8.27 0.53 0.05
C TYR A 14 -7.19 1.42 0.67
N ASP A 15 -7.11 2.69 0.29
CA ASP A 15 -6.17 3.61 0.92
C ASP A 15 -6.63 3.95 2.34
N ALA A 16 -6.13 3.16 3.29
CA ALA A 16 -6.29 3.32 4.72
C ALA A 16 -4.93 3.18 5.41
N ASP A 17 -4.68 4.01 6.42
CA ASP A 17 -3.36 4.03 7.07
C ASP A 17 -3.09 2.74 7.86
N TRP A 18 -4.12 2.17 8.50
CA TRP A 18 -4.02 0.88 9.19
C TRP A 18 -3.60 -0.25 8.24
N LEU A 19 -4.19 -0.30 7.03
CA LEU A 19 -3.90 -1.35 6.05
C LEU A 19 -2.46 -1.24 5.54
N ARG A 20 -1.99 -0.02 5.28
CA ARG A 20 -0.61 0.20 4.84
C ARG A 20 0.41 -0.12 5.93
N ALA A 21 0.08 0.13 7.19
CA ALA A 21 0.95 -0.21 8.31
C ALA A 21 1.06 -1.72 8.46
N ASP A 22 -0.07 -2.42 8.40
CA ASP A 22 -0.13 -3.88 8.49
C ASP A 22 0.67 -4.55 7.36
N LEU A 23 0.45 -4.15 6.10
CA LEU A 23 1.20 -4.67 4.95
C LEU A 23 2.72 -4.48 5.12
N ARG A 24 3.15 -3.29 5.58
CA ARG A 24 4.58 -3.04 5.85
C ARG A 24 5.12 -3.91 6.98
N LYS A 25 4.34 -4.14 8.04
CA LYS A 25 4.71 -5.04 9.15
C LYS A 25 4.87 -6.48 8.67
N SER A 26 4.06 -6.92 7.71
CA SER A 26 4.20 -8.22 7.03
C SER A 26 5.37 -8.27 6.03
N GLY A 27 6.08 -7.15 5.80
CA GLY A 27 7.14 -7.03 4.81
C GLY A 27 6.64 -6.95 3.37
N ILE A 28 5.38 -6.56 3.18
CA ILE A 28 4.74 -6.36 1.89
C ILE A 28 4.71 -4.87 1.58
N THR A 29 5.20 -4.49 0.40
CA THR A 29 5.14 -3.11 -0.06
C THR A 29 3.76 -2.80 -0.68
N PRO A 30 2.96 -1.87 -0.10
CA PRO A 30 1.66 -1.50 -0.63
C PRO A 30 1.79 -0.54 -1.83
N ILE A 31 1.33 -0.98 -3.00
CA ILE A 31 1.15 -0.18 -4.22
C ILE A 31 -0.32 0.22 -4.33
N ILE A 32 -0.73 1.14 -3.46
CA ILE A 32 -2.11 1.64 -3.38
C ILE A 32 -2.09 3.11 -3.78
N PRO A 33 -2.93 3.58 -4.72
CA PRO A 33 -3.06 5.00 -5.03
C PRO A 33 -3.52 5.80 -3.80
N GLY A 34 -2.94 6.97 -3.57
CA GLY A 34 -3.34 7.84 -2.46
C GLY A 34 -4.72 8.49 -2.68
N LYS A 35 -5.53 8.61 -1.61
CA LYS A 35 -6.74 9.46 -1.61
C LYS A 35 -6.37 10.95 -1.66
N ARG A 36 -7.29 11.77 -2.19
CA ARG A 36 -7.08 13.20 -2.45
C ARG A 36 -6.75 13.98 -1.16
N GLY A 37 -7.31 13.56 -0.02
CA GLY A 37 -7.11 14.20 1.28
C GLY A 37 -5.90 13.73 2.08
N ARG A 38 -4.97 12.94 1.50
CA ARG A 38 -3.82 12.47 2.27
C ARG A 38 -2.88 13.64 2.59
N LYS A 39 -2.49 13.78 3.86
CA LYS A 39 -1.52 14.79 4.32
C LYS A 39 -0.15 14.64 3.63
N SER A 40 0.25 13.40 3.35
CA SER A 40 1.51 13.09 2.65
C SER A 40 1.24 12.61 1.23
N ARG A 41 1.80 13.28 0.22
CA ARG A 41 1.69 12.83 -1.18
C ARG A 41 2.40 11.49 -1.34
N ILE A 42 1.71 10.52 -1.95
CA ILE A 42 2.33 9.29 -2.41
C ILE A 42 2.83 9.50 -3.82
N ARG A 43 4.15 9.42 -4.00
CA ARG A 43 4.76 9.33 -5.32
C ARG A 43 4.76 7.87 -5.75
N HIS A 44 3.92 7.52 -6.71
CA HIS A 44 4.15 6.34 -7.52
C HIS A 44 5.20 6.74 -8.55
N ASN A 45 6.46 6.32 -8.33
CA ASN A 45 7.42 6.32 -9.43
C ASN A 45 6.97 5.22 -10.39
N LYS A 46 6.76 5.59 -11.64
CA LYS A 46 6.31 4.66 -12.69
C LYS A 46 7.40 3.64 -12.98
#